data_AF-A0A183DEG1-F1
#
_entry.id   AF-A0A183DEG1-F1
#
_cell.length_a   1.000
_cell.length_b   1.000
_cell.length_c   1.000
_cell.angle_alpha   90.00
_cell.angle_beta   90.00
_cell.angle_gamma   90.00
#
_symmetry.space_group_name_H-M   'P 1'
#
loop_
_entity.id
_entity.type
_entity.pdbx_description
1 polymer ?
#
loop_
_entity_poly.entity_id
_entity_poly.type
_entity_poly.pdbx_seq_one_letter_code
_entity_poly.pdbx_strand_id
1 'polypeptide(L)'
;MDEYKSLSEDHLHFAVDPVYFLLKPLLKERRNIGIAGRSGVGKSALINAIRGLSYGDLHAAGRYPSERMEPFVFIEGELHNIILWEIPYPRMLSIVSEDCKRIGAFDRLYDNCKLQFFEIIFVVLGSGHIQDDDVTFIQSLHSHKTKFAVVSSKTDEQLDLESRESRQEICNRLKQRYARRGKSYLSWKRLSYS
;
A
#
# COMPACT_ATOMS: atom_id res chain seq x y z
N MET A 1 -13.39 -50.02 -24.25
CA MET A 1 -14.17 -50.88 -23.34
C MET A 1 -13.30 -51.10 -22.12
N ASP A 2 -13.56 -50.25 -21.13
CA ASP A 2 -13.42 -50.48 -19.69
C ASP A 2 -12.18 -51.20 -19.14
N GLU A 3 -11.25 -50.39 -18.61
CA GLU A 3 -10.65 -50.69 -17.31
C GLU A 3 -10.36 -49.38 -16.55
N TYR A 4 -11.42 -48.56 -16.41
CA TYR A 4 -11.49 -47.48 -15.43
C TYR A 4 -12.54 -47.87 -14.39
N LYS A 5 -12.13 -48.59 -13.35
CA LYS A 5 -12.79 -48.55 -12.05
C LYS A 5 -11.89 -49.06 -10.92
N SER A 6 -11.81 -48.22 -9.90
CA SER A 6 -11.35 -48.44 -8.52
C SER A 6 -9.89 -48.77 -8.26
N LEU A 7 -9.07 -47.72 -8.13
CA LEU A 7 -8.18 -47.62 -6.97
C LEU A 7 -8.45 -46.28 -6.28
N SER A 8 -8.62 -46.38 -4.97
CA SER A 8 -9.26 -45.47 -4.03
C SER A 8 -8.56 -44.13 -3.82
N GLU A 9 -9.37 -43.11 -3.53
CA GLU A 9 -9.01 -41.71 -3.24
C GLU A 9 -8.25 -41.47 -1.90
N ASP A 10 -7.72 -42.50 -1.22
CA ASP A 10 -7.37 -42.37 0.20
C ASP A 10 -5.86 -42.46 0.56
N HIS A 11 -4.91 -42.41 -0.39
CA HIS A 11 -3.49 -42.73 -0.07
C HIS A 11 -2.38 -41.77 -0.55
N LEU A 12 -2.64 -40.51 -0.89
CA LEU A 12 -1.56 -39.55 -1.23
C LEU A 12 -1.53 -38.28 -0.37
N HIS A 13 -1.89 -38.42 0.91
CA HIS A 13 -1.37 -37.55 1.98
C HIS A 13 -0.09 -38.18 2.56
N PHE A 14 1.07 -37.97 1.91
CA PHE A 14 2.42 -37.83 2.54
C PHE A 14 3.53 -37.99 1.49
N ALA A 15 3.79 -36.93 0.73
CA ALA A 15 5.10 -36.67 0.15
C ALA A 15 5.18 -35.17 -0.19
N VAL A 16 5.26 -34.34 0.84
CA VAL A 16 5.74 -32.97 0.64
C VAL A 16 7.23 -33.12 0.33
N ASP A 17 7.57 -33.07 -0.95
CA ASP A 17 8.87 -33.45 -1.54
C ASP A 17 10.09 -32.97 -0.71
N PRO A 18 11.18 -33.75 -0.60
CA PRO A 18 12.45 -33.30 -0.01
C PRO A 18 12.95 -32.00 -0.65
N VAL A 19 12.62 -31.79 -1.93
CA VAL A 19 12.88 -30.57 -2.69
C VAL A 19 12.19 -29.36 -2.06
N TYR A 20 10.95 -29.48 -1.59
CA TYR A 20 10.26 -28.40 -0.90
C TYR A 20 10.96 -28.00 0.40
N PHE A 21 11.40 -28.96 1.20
CA PHE A 21 12.19 -28.68 2.41
C PHE A 21 13.57 -28.10 2.11
N LEU A 22 14.19 -28.50 0.99
CA LEU A 22 15.47 -27.96 0.52
C LEU A 22 15.35 -26.54 -0.04
N LEU A 23 14.22 -26.23 -0.68
CA LEU A 23 13.91 -24.91 -1.22
C LEU A 23 13.36 -23.96 -0.15
N LYS A 24 12.78 -24.44 0.95
CA LYS A 24 12.19 -23.60 2.02
C LYS A 24 13.11 -22.48 2.54
N PRO A 25 14.44 -22.69 2.72
CA PRO A 25 15.36 -21.62 3.08
C PRO A 25 15.73 -20.68 1.91
N LEU A 26 15.70 -21.17 0.67
CA LEU A 26 15.89 -20.38 -0.57
C LEU A 26 14.63 -19.56 -0.90
N LEU A 27 13.47 -20.05 -0.50
CA LEU A 27 12.18 -19.40 -0.39
C LEU A 27 12.09 -18.64 0.94
N LYS A 28 13.16 -17.91 1.32
CA LYS A 28 13.07 -16.90 2.38
C LYS A 28 11.89 -16.01 2.01
N GLU A 29 10.75 -16.19 2.69
CA GLU A 29 9.46 -15.66 2.26
C GLU A 29 9.64 -14.18 1.96
N ARG A 30 9.52 -13.82 0.68
CA ARG A 30 9.67 -12.43 0.29
C ARG A 30 8.52 -11.66 0.91
N ARG A 31 8.87 -10.65 1.69
CA ARG A 31 7.94 -9.80 2.41
C ARG A 31 7.42 -8.74 1.45
N ASN A 32 6.13 -8.80 1.15
CA ASN A 32 5.46 -7.86 0.25
C ASN A 32 5.03 -6.63 1.06
N ILE A 33 5.59 -5.47 0.70
CA ILE A 33 5.23 -4.17 1.27
C ILE A 33 4.54 -3.36 0.18
N GLY A 34 3.32 -2.90 0.43
CA GLY A 34 2.50 -2.23 -0.56
C GLY A 34 2.52 -0.72 -0.36
N ILE A 35 2.70 0.05 -1.43
CA ILE A 35 2.66 1.51 -1.42
C ILE A 35 1.47 1.94 -2.27
N ALA A 36 0.42 2.44 -1.63
CA ALA A 36 -0.82 2.84 -2.26
C ALA A 36 -1.10 4.33 -2.06
N GLY A 37 -1.98 4.90 -2.87
CA GLY A 37 -2.34 6.32 -2.81
C GLY A 37 -2.57 6.91 -4.20
N ARG A 38 -3.22 8.06 -4.24
CA ARG A 38 -3.63 8.74 -5.48
C ARG A 38 -2.43 9.13 -6.35
N SER A 39 -2.70 9.53 -7.60
CA SER A 39 -1.63 10.06 -8.45
C SER A 39 -1.06 11.36 -7.85
N GLY A 40 0.26 11.55 -7.93
CA GLY A 40 0.93 12.78 -7.47
C GLY A 40 1.15 12.92 -5.96
N VAL A 41 0.75 11.94 -5.14
CA VAL A 41 0.96 11.95 -3.68
C VAL A 41 2.37 11.51 -3.26
N GLY A 42 3.25 11.17 -4.20
CA GLY A 42 4.65 10.82 -3.87
C GLY A 42 4.92 9.34 -3.57
N LYS A 43 4.08 8.41 -4.03
CA LYS A 43 4.32 6.95 -3.90
C LYS A 43 5.69 6.52 -4.43
N SER A 44 5.98 6.82 -5.69
CA SER A 44 7.25 6.46 -6.31
C SER A 44 8.45 7.14 -5.63
N ALA A 45 8.27 8.39 -5.17
CA ALA A 45 9.30 9.08 -4.40
C ALA A 45 9.60 8.37 -3.07
N LEU A 46 8.57 7.87 -2.37
CA LEU A 46 8.75 7.07 -1.17
C LEU A 46 9.46 5.74 -1.46
N ILE A 47 9.10 5.03 -2.54
CA ILE A 47 9.78 3.81 -2.97
C ILE A 47 11.26 4.07 -3.24
N ASN A 48 11.56 5.14 -3.98
CA ASN A 48 12.94 5.51 -4.30
C ASN A 48 13.72 5.88 -3.05
N ALA A 49 13.13 6.65 -2.13
CA ALA A 49 13.77 7.00 -0.86
C ALA A 49 14.08 5.76 0.00
N ILE A 50 13.15 4.80 0.10
CA ILE A 50 13.37 3.54 0.81
C ILE A 50 14.52 2.74 0.16
N ARG A 51 14.63 2.78 -1.17
CA ARG A 51 15.67 2.09 -1.94
C ARG A 51 16.99 2.87 -2.03
N GLY A 52 17.07 4.08 -1.49
CA GLY A 52 18.25 4.95 -1.61
C GLY A 52 18.51 5.45 -3.04
N LEU A 53 17.48 5.48 -3.89
CA LEU A 53 17.58 5.94 -5.27
C LEU A 53 17.16 7.41 -5.40
N SER A 54 17.87 8.13 -6.26
CA SER A 54 17.54 9.44 -6.76
C SER A 54 16.56 9.36 -7.95
N TYR A 55 15.94 10.48 -8.30
CA TYR A 55 15.01 10.55 -9.43
C TYR A 55 15.67 10.21 -10.79
N GLY A 56 16.97 10.49 -10.94
CA GLY A 56 17.71 10.27 -12.19
C GLY A 56 18.12 8.82 -12.42
N ASP A 57 17.98 7.95 -11.42
CA ASP A 57 18.49 6.58 -11.51
C ASP A 57 17.72 5.74 -12.53
N LEU A 58 18.42 4.85 -13.25
CA LEU A 58 17.83 3.96 -14.26
C LEU A 58 16.81 2.96 -13.69
N HIS A 59 16.82 2.75 -12.38
CA HIS A 59 15.92 1.84 -11.68
C HIS A 59 14.94 2.52 -10.72
N ALA A 60 14.89 3.86 -10.73
CA ALA A 60 13.89 4.65 -10.02
C ALA A 60 12.45 4.31 -10.47
N ALA A 61 11.55 4.23 -9.50
CA ALA A 61 10.11 4.15 -9.66
C ALA A 61 9.53 5.48 -10.20
N GLY A 62 8.34 5.40 -10.81
CA GLY A 62 7.60 6.59 -11.26
C GLY A 62 8.02 7.15 -12.61
N ARG A 63 8.78 6.37 -13.40
CA ARG A 63 9.08 6.70 -14.81
C ARG A 63 7.84 6.66 -15.70
N TYR A 64 6.88 5.83 -15.35
CA TYR A 64 5.61 5.68 -16.05
C TYR A 64 4.46 5.85 -15.07
N PRO A 65 3.25 6.21 -15.53
CA PRO A 65 2.06 6.19 -14.70
C PRO A 65 1.87 4.81 -14.04
N SER A 66 1.58 4.77 -12.74
CA SER A 66 1.26 3.53 -12.01
C SER A 66 -0.15 3.06 -12.35
N GLU A 67 -0.33 2.58 -13.59
CA GLU A 67 -1.56 1.94 -14.07
C GLU A 67 -1.58 0.45 -13.74
N ARG A 68 -0.40 -0.14 -13.53
CA ARG A 68 -0.22 -1.53 -13.16
C ARG A 68 0.57 -1.61 -11.86
N MET A 69 0.38 -2.73 -11.19
CA MET A 69 1.09 -3.06 -9.97
C MET A 69 2.52 -3.46 -10.33
N GLU A 70 3.50 -2.70 -9.82
CA GLU A 70 4.91 -2.85 -10.20
C GLU A 70 5.77 -3.23 -8.98
N PRO A 71 6.55 -4.32 -9.07
CA PRO A 71 7.48 -4.71 -8.01
C PRO A 71 8.82 -3.99 -8.13
N PHE A 72 9.31 -3.50 -7.00
CA PHE A 72 10.62 -2.90 -6.84
C PHE A 72 11.41 -3.69 -5.79
N VAL A 73 12.55 -4.21 -6.22
CA VAL A 73 13.46 -4.99 -5.37
C VAL A 73 14.69 -4.18 -5.01
N PHE A 74 15.30 -4.54 -3.88
CA PHE A 74 16.65 -4.09 -3.52
C PHE A 74 17.66 -4.93 -4.29
N ILE A 75 18.59 -4.27 -4.97
CA ILE A 75 19.61 -4.93 -5.79
C ILE A 75 20.67 -5.59 -4.88
N GLU A 76 21.03 -4.90 -3.79
CA GLU A 76 22.07 -5.32 -2.85
C GLU A 76 21.63 -5.08 -1.40
N GLY A 77 22.25 -5.81 -0.46
CA GLY A 77 22.10 -5.58 0.97
C GLY A 77 21.09 -6.47 1.72
N GLU A 78 20.85 -6.12 2.98
CA GLU A 78 20.06 -6.91 3.94
C GLU A 78 18.56 -7.00 3.60
N LEU A 79 18.07 -6.12 2.71
CA LEU A 79 16.65 -5.99 2.35
C LEU A 79 16.26 -6.77 1.09
N HIS A 80 17.11 -7.67 0.58
CA HIS A 80 16.84 -8.50 -0.61
C HIS A 80 15.57 -9.38 -0.49
N ASN A 81 15.10 -9.64 0.73
CA ASN A 81 13.87 -10.40 0.97
C ASN A 81 12.62 -9.50 1.02
N ILE A 82 12.73 -8.20 0.74
CA ILE A 82 11.60 -7.28 0.68
C ILE A 82 11.30 -6.96 -0.79
N ILE A 83 10.03 -7.00 -1.16
CA ILE A 83 9.53 -6.43 -2.40
C ILE A 83 8.63 -5.25 -2.04
N LEU A 84 8.98 -4.07 -2.55
CA LEU A 84 8.10 -2.91 -2.51
C LEU A 84 7.20 -2.96 -3.74
N TRP A 85 5.90 -2.84 -3.56
CA TRP A 85 4.94 -2.82 -4.66
C TRP A 85 4.30 -1.45 -4.76
N GLU A 86 4.39 -0.80 -5.92
CA GLU A 86 3.54 0.35 -6.18
C GLU A 86 2.15 -0.14 -6.60
N ILE A 87 1.15 0.11 -5.77
CA ILE A 87 -0.23 -0.35 -5.97
C ILE A 87 -0.98 0.69 -6.82
N PRO A 88 -1.61 0.28 -7.94
CA PRO A 88 -2.40 1.19 -8.75
C PRO A 88 -3.60 1.69 -7.95
N TYR A 89 -3.93 2.95 -8.14
CA TYR A 89 -5.01 3.59 -7.39
C TYR A 89 -6.12 4.03 -8.35
N PRO A 90 -7.35 3.48 -8.24
CA PRO A 90 -8.47 3.86 -9.09
C PRO A 90 -8.64 5.38 -9.12
N ARG A 91 -8.65 5.96 -10.32
CA ARG A 91 -8.98 7.37 -10.52
C ARG A 91 -10.50 7.49 -10.59
N MET A 92 -11.13 7.81 -9.48
CA MET A 92 -12.57 8.02 -9.47
C MET A 92 -12.89 9.43 -9.99
N LEU A 93 -13.62 9.53 -11.10
CA LEU A 93 -14.09 10.82 -11.62
C LEU A 93 -15.23 11.32 -10.72
N SER A 94 -15.08 12.53 -10.18
CA SER A 94 -15.91 13.09 -9.10
C SER A 94 -17.36 13.41 -9.48
N ILE A 95 -17.79 13.22 -10.74
CA ILE A 95 -19.05 13.80 -11.19
C ILE A 95 -20.27 12.97 -10.76
N VAL A 96 -20.22 11.62 -10.66
CA VAL A 96 -21.37 10.82 -10.17
C VAL A 96 -20.98 9.39 -9.70
N SER A 97 -19.87 9.18 -9.01
CA SER A 97 -19.63 7.86 -8.41
C SER A 97 -20.45 7.74 -7.13
N GLU A 98 -21.64 7.12 -7.21
CA GLU A 98 -22.37 6.60 -6.04
C GLU A 98 -21.39 5.88 -5.11
N ASP A 99 -21.52 6.07 -3.79
CA ASP A 99 -20.59 5.48 -2.81
C ASP A 99 -20.42 3.96 -3.00
N CYS A 100 -21.47 3.26 -3.42
CA CYS A 100 -21.44 1.84 -3.78
C CYS A 100 -20.42 1.51 -4.90
N LYS A 101 -20.29 2.37 -5.92
CA LYS A 101 -19.30 2.17 -7.01
C LYS A 101 -17.88 2.36 -6.48
N ARG A 102 -17.69 3.25 -5.51
CA ARG A 102 -16.41 3.52 -4.85
C ARG A 102 -15.95 2.37 -3.98
N ILE A 103 -16.83 1.86 -3.12
CA ILE A 103 -16.57 0.67 -2.31
C ILE A 103 -16.22 -0.51 -3.23
N GLY A 104 -17.08 -0.81 -4.22
CA GLY A 104 -16.84 -1.93 -5.12
C GLY A 104 -15.57 -1.79 -5.98
N ALA A 105 -15.10 -0.57 -6.27
CA ALA A 105 -13.84 -0.37 -7.00
C ALA A 105 -12.63 -0.75 -6.14
N PHE A 106 -12.62 -0.38 -4.86
CA PHE A 106 -11.53 -0.73 -3.95
C PHE A 106 -11.55 -2.19 -3.51
N ASP A 107 -12.73 -2.81 -3.39
CA ASP A 107 -12.80 -4.26 -3.12
C ASP A 107 -12.30 -5.06 -4.34
N ARG A 108 -12.66 -4.66 -5.57
CA ARG A 108 -12.07 -5.25 -6.78
C ARG A 108 -10.57 -5.04 -6.85
N LEU A 109 -10.07 -3.87 -6.47
CA LEU A 109 -8.63 -3.61 -6.38
C LEU A 109 -8.00 -4.57 -5.37
N TYR A 110 -8.60 -4.72 -4.18
CA TYR A 110 -8.14 -5.61 -3.13
C TYR A 110 -7.96 -7.05 -3.64
N ASP A 111 -9.00 -7.57 -4.30
CA ASP A 111 -9.01 -8.93 -4.83
C ASP A 111 -8.08 -9.12 -6.03
N ASN A 112 -8.02 -8.14 -6.94
CA ASN A 112 -7.20 -8.24 -8.15
C ASN A 112 -5.70 -8.10 -7.84
N CYS A 113 -5.35 -7.21 -6.93
CA CYS A 113 -3.97 -6.99 -6.47
C CYS A 113 -3.55 -7.95 -5.35
N LYS A 114 -4.44 -8.83 -4.91
CA LYS A 114 -4.21 -9.84 -3.86
C LYS A 114 -3.62 -9.23 -2.58
N LEU A 115 -4.23 -8.13 -2.14
CA LEU A 115 -3.72 -7.32 -1.02
C LEU A 115 -3.64 -8.11 0.30
N GLN A 116 -4.35 -9.23 0.43
CA GLN A 116 -4.25 -10.13 1.58
C GLN A 116 -2.85 -10.76 1.79
N PHE A 117 -1.98 -10.78 0.78
CA PHE A 117 -0.62 -11.33 0.89
C PHE A 117 0.44 -10.28 1.25
N PHE A 118 0.01 -9.06 1.55
CA PHE A 118 0.89 -7.98 1.97
C PHE A 118 1.09 -8.00 3.49
N GLU A 119 2.34 -7.86 3.92
CA GLU A 119 2.67 -7.75 5.34
C GLU A 119 2.18 -6.43 5.91
N ILE A 120 2.30 -5.35 5.13
CA ILE A 120 1.76 -4.04 5.44
C ILE A 120 1.56 -3.23 4.16
N ILE A 121 0.53 -2.39 4.15
CA ILE A 121 0.27 -1.41 3.10
C ILE A 121 0.44 0.01 3.66
N PHE A 122 1.35 0.78 3.07
CA PHE A 122 1.49 2.21 3.31
C PHE A 122 0.55 2.99 2.38
N VAL A 123 -0.45 3.65 2.96
CA VAL A 123 -1.37 4.54 2.25
C VAL A 123 -0.80 5.95 2.31
N VAL A 124 -0.26 6.41 1.19
CA VAL A 124 0.37 7.72 1.03
C VAL A 124 -0.69 8.76 0.69
N LEU A 125 -0.78 9.78 1.52
CA LEU A 125 -1.71 10.90 1.37
C LEU A 125 -0.95 12.16 0.96
N GLY A 126 -1.48 12.90 0.00
CA GLY A 126 -0.87 14.12 -0.53
C GLY A 126 -1.50 15.38 0.04
N SER A 127 -0.68 16.43 0.20
CA SER A 127 -1.11 17.82 0.44
C SER A 127 -2.15 17.98 1.56
N GLY A 128 -2.08 17.10 2.57
CA GLY A 128 -2.90 16.98 3.79
C GLY A 128 -4.40 17.27 3.68
N HIS A 129 -4.99 17.02 2.52
CA HIS A 129 -6.42 16.86 2.37
C HIS A 129 -6.71 15.38 2.18
N ILE A 130 -7.35 14.77 3.18
CA ILE A 130 -7.87 13.41 3.11
C ILE A 130 -9.12 13.46 2.25
N GLN A 131 -9.16 12.70 1.16
CA GLN A 131 -10.32 12.60 0.28
C GLN A 131 -11.18 11.39 0.60
N ASP A 132 -12.42 11.38 0.12
CA ASP A 132 -13.33 10.25 0.34
C ASP A 132 -12.79 8.95 -0.25
N ASP A 133 -12.09 9.02 -1.40
CA ASP A 133 -11.39 7.87 -1.97
C ASP A 133 -10.37 7.28 -1.00
N ASP A 134 -9.62 8.11 -0.27
CA ASP A 134 -8.61 7.67 0.71
C ASP A 134 -9.31 6.98 1.89
N VAL A 135 -10.45 7.53 2.34
CA VAL A 135 -11.25 6.96 3.43
C VAL A 135 -11.83 5.61 3.01
N THR A 136 -12.45 5.52 1.84
CA THR A 136 -13.04 4.27 1.33
C THR A 136 -11.99 3.18 1.16
N PHE A 137 -10.81 3.52 0.65
CA PHE A 137 -9.74 2.54 0.52
C PHE A 137 -9.24 2.03 1.89
N ILE A 138 -9.02 2.94 2.85
CA ILE A 138 -8.63 2.56 4.21
C ILE A 138 -9.70 1.69 4.87
N GLN A 139 -10.99 1.98 4.64
CA GLN A 139 -12.10 1.16 5.13
C GLN A 139 -12.09 -0.25 4.53
N SER A 140 -11.83 -0.39 3.22
CA SER A 140 -11.69 -1.70 2.56
C SER A 140 -10.50 -2.49 3.16
N LEU A 141 -9.32 -1.87 3.33
CA LEU A 141 -8.20 -2.54 4.01
C LEU A 141 -8.55 -3.00 5.43
N HIS A 142 -9.28 -2.17 6.17
CA HIS A 142 -9.72 -2.48 7.53
C HIS A 142 -10.75 -3.61 7.58
N SER A 143 -11.75 -3.61 6.70
CA SER A 143 -12.78 -4.67 6.64
C SER A 143 -12.16 -6.04 6.33
N HIS A 144 -11.13 -6.05 5.48
CA HIS A 144 -10.36 -7.24 5.14
C HIS A 144 -9.23 -7.59 6.16
N LYS A 145 -9.13 -6.86 7.28
CA LYS A 145 -8.12 -7.07 8.34
C LYS A 145 -6.67 -7.00 7.84
N THR A 146 -6.43 -6.26 6.76
CA THR A 146 -5.08 -6.03 6.23
C THR A 146 -4.37 -4.97 7.05
N LYS A 147 -3.11 -5.21 7.41
CA LYS A 147 -2.30 -4.24 8.14
C LYS A 147 -1.97 -3.06 7.25
N PHE A 148 -2.19 -1.85 7.74
CA PHE A 148 -1.83 -0.64 7.01
C PHE A 148 -1.27 0.45 7.92
N ALA A 149 -0.51 1.35 7.32
CA ALA A 149 -0.03 2.59 7.92
C ALA A 149 -0.33 3.76 6.99
N VAL A 150 -0.69 4.91 7.55
CA VAL A 150 -0.95 6.13 6.78
C VAL A 150 0.30 7.01 6.80
N VAL A 151 0.75 7.43 5.62
CA VAL A 151 1.92 8.29 5.43
C VAL A 151 1.45 9.63 4.88
N SER A 152 1.64 10.71 5.63
CA SER A 152 1.42 12.06 5.10
C SER A 152 2.67 12.52 4.36
N SER A 153 2.53 12.78 3.07
CA SER A 153 3.59 13.32 2.21
C SER A 153 3.48 14.84 2.08
N LYS A 154 4.55 15.47 1.58
CA LYS A 154 4.60 16.92 1.31
C LYS A 154 4.24 17.78 2.53
N THR A 155 4.66 17.33 3.72
CA THR A 155 4.35 18.01 4.97
C THR A 155 5.10 19.34 5.11
N ASP A 156 6.23 19.47 4.42
CA ASP A 156 6.96 20.72 4.22
C ASP A 156 6.08 21.81 3.60
N GLU A 157 5.42 21.54 2.47
CA GLU A 157 4.53 22.52 1.81
C GLU A 157 3.39 22.97 2.73
N GLN A 158 2.85 22.06 3.53
CA GLN A 158 1.76 22.36 4.46
C GLN A 158 2.21 23.11 5.69
N LEU A 159 3.37 22.76 6.24
CA LEU A 159 3.96 23.49 7.36
C LEU A 159 4.37 24.90 6.93
N ASP A 160 4.83 25.07 5.69
CA ASP A 160 5.14 26.38 5.09
C ASP A 160 3.86 27.23 4.94
N LEU A 161 2.78 26.65 4.42
CA LEU A 161 1.48 27.33 4.31
C LEU A 161 0.95 27.74 5.69
N GLU A 162 0.92 26.82 6.64
CA GLU A 162 0.45 27.10 8.01
C GLU A 162 1.34 28.11 8.73
N SER A 163 2.66 28.05 8.51
CA SER A 163 3.61 29.03 9.03
C SER A 163 3.29 30.45 8.53
N ARG A 164 3.01 30.59 7.22
CA ARG A 164 2.63 31.87 6.61
C ARG A 164 1.30 32.40 7.13
N GLU A 165 0.29 31.54 7.25
CA GLU A 165 -1.04 31.92 7.73
C GLU A 165 -1.05 32.28 9.22
N SER A 166 -0.36 31.48 10.05
CA SER A 166 -0.30 31.69 11.50
C SER A 166 0.76 32.68 11.96
N ARG A 167 1.66 33.10 11.04
CA ARG A 167 2.87 33.89 11.32
C ARG A 167 3.76 33.24 12.40
N GLN A 168 3.83 31.91 12.40
CA GLN A 168 4.67 31.13 13.31
C GLN A 168 5.82 30.49 12.58
N GLU A 169 7.00 30.44 13.19
CA GLU A 169 8.12 29.68 12.63
C GLU A 169 7.85 28.18 12.65
N ILE A 170 8.42 27.47 11.67
CA ILE A 170 8.34 26.01 11.56
C ILE A 170 9.23 25.39 12.65
N CYS A 171 8.63 25.19 13.82
CA CYS A 171 9.27 24.59 14.98
C CYS A 171 8.68 23.20 15.30
N ASN A 172 9.34 22.47 16.20
CA ASN A 172 8.85 21.16 16.66
C ASN A 172 7.42 21.20 17.21
N ARG A 173 7.02 22.32 17.81
CA ARG A 173 5.65 22.51 18.32
C ARG A 173 4.62 22.53 17.19
N LEU A 174 4.90 23.24 16.10
CA LEU A 174 4.02 23.30 14.92
C LEU A 174 3.90 21.91 14.28
N LYS A 175 5.04 21.21 14.09
CA LYS A 175 5.09 19.82 13.61
C LYS A 175 4.25 18.87 14.46
N GLN A 176 4.36 18.96 15.79
CA GLN A 176 3.57 18.14 16.71
C GLN A 176 2.07 18.45 16.62
N ARG A 177 1.68 19.72 16.49
CA ARG A 177 0.27 20.12 16.34
C ARG A 177 -0.33 19.61 15.04
N TYR A 178 0.41 19.69 13.94
CA TYR A 178 0.04 19.11 12.66
C TYR A 178 -0.16 17.59 12.79
N ALA A 179 0.81 16.87 13.37
CA ALA A 179 0.71 15.42 13.57
C ALA A 179 -0.50 15.01 14.46
N ARG A 180 -0.79 15.78 15.52
CA ARG A 180 -1.96 15.53 16.39
C ARG A 180 -3.27 15.67 15.62
N ARG A 181 -3.43 16.72 14.80
CA ARG A 181 -4.64 16.90 13.98
C ARG A 181 -4.86 15.74 13.01
N GLY A 182 -3.80 15.28 12.34
CA GLY A 182 -3.88 14.11 11.45
C GLY A 182 -4.38 12.86 12.19
N LYS A 183 -3.84 12.58 13.39
CA LYS A 183 -4.28 11.45 14.23
C LYS A 183 -5.74 11.60 14.66
N SER A 184 -6.15 12.79 15.10
CA SER A 184 -7.53 13.06 15.52
C SER A 184 -8.52 12.88 14.38
N TYR A 185 -8.19 13.33 13.16
CA TYR A 185 -9.08 13.21 12.00
C TYR A 185 -9.29 11.75 11.59
N LEU A 186 -8.22 10.96 11.54
CA LEU A 186 -8.31 9.51 11.27
C LEU A 186 -9.05 8.77 12.39
N SER A 187 -8.85 9.16 13.65
CA SER A 187 -9.58 8.58 14.78
C SER A 187 -11.06 8.95 14.78
N TRP A 188 -11.41 10.18 14.39
CA TRP A 188 -12.80 10.65 14.34
C TRP A 188 -13.58 9.94 13.24
N LYS A 189 -13.04 9.85 12.02
CA LYS A 189 -13.67 9.08 10.93
C LYS A 189 -13.77 7.58 11.23
N ARG A 190 -12.92 7.03 12.11
CA ARG A 190 -13.03 5.63 12.59
C ARG A 190 -14.27 5.40 13.46
N LEU A 191 -14.71 6.42 14.22
CA LEU A 191 -15.87 6.35 15.11
C LEU A 191 -17.20 6.71 14.41
N SER A 192 -17.17 7.49 13.34
CA SER A 192 -18.39 7.92 12.63
C SER A 192 -18.99 6.85 11.71
N TYR A 193 -18.31 5.72 11.50
CA TYR A 193 -18.72 4.66 10.57
C TYR A 193 -18.58 3.25 11.18
N SER A 194 -18.53 3.17 12.52
CA SER A 194 -18.58 1.92 13.29
C SER A 194 -19.98 1.66 13.83
#